data_AF-A0A4R8RR02-F1
#
_entry.id   AF-A0A4R8RR02-F1
#
_cell.length_a   1.000
_cell.length_b   1.000
_cell.length_c   1.000
_cell.angle_alpha   90.00
_cell.angle_beta   90.00
_cell.angle_gamma   90.00
#
_symmetry.space_group_name_H-M   'P 1'
#
loop_
_entity.id
_entity.type
_entity.pdbx_description
1 polymer ?
#
loop_
_entity_poly.entity_id
_entity_poly.type
_entity_poly.pdbx_seq_one_letter_code
_entity_poly.pdbx_strand_id
1 'polypeptide(L)'
;MAYNICSLANTLLTFCPAQEELGAGQSQNVDIALQITPAEYELLSKERTRSAVSEYYIWRSIYNGVFGSANKERLGAWGGVVGTRFHLLCCDLSSNVEIDTAADFSLWRSKGATLVEATTGLHDRNLQRYVAREQLKLSALLPLEKRKDERVRNRLHRDLLNIFEDALRLYSVFMTSRAFCKVYWTSPLKEPDGSFVYDPTIMEAEAWGSHLDRPQRVVFNISPGLLKIGTADGSDYDRESLLVKPRVVCS
;
A
#
# COMPACT_ATOMS: atom_id res chain seq x y z
N MET A 1 9.82 2.67 -7.64
CA MET A 1 9.01 2.19 -6.50
C MET A 1 9.06 0.68 -6.24
N ALA A 2 8.40 -0.21 -7.01
CA ALA A 2 8.30 -1.65 -6.69
C ALA A 2 9.67 -2.36 -6.50
N TYR A 3 10.63 -2.13 -7.40
CA TYR A 3 11.98 -2.67 -7.27
C TYR A 3 12.69 -2.24 -5.97
N ASN A 4 12.47 -1.01 -5.52
CA ASN A 4 13.07 -0.49 -4.29
C ASN A 4 12.45 -1.16 -3.05
N ILE A 5 11.14 -1.43 -3.08
CA ILE A 5 10.43 -2.14 -2.02
C ILE A 5 10.93 -3.59 -1.93
N CYS A 6 10.99 -4.31 -3.05
CA CYS A 6 11.51 -5.68 -3.09
C CYS A 6 12.97 -5.74 -2.61
N SER A 7 13.81 -4.79 -3.04
CA SER A 7 15.20 -4.71 -2.60
C SER A 7 15.32 -4.50 -1.09
N LEU A 8 14.54 -3.57 -0.53
CA LEU A 8 14.53 -3.29 0.90
C LEU A 8 14.07 -4.50 1.73
N ALA A 9 13.00 -5.17 1.29
CA ALA A 9 12.48 -6.38 1.92
C ALA A 9 13.49 -7.53 1.91
N ASN A 10 14.18 -7.74 0.78
CA ASN A 10 15.14 -8.84 0.61
C ASN A 10 16.50 -8.59 1.29
N THR A 11 16.90 -7.34 1.52
CA THR A 11 18.27 -7.01 1.98
C THR A 11 18.35 -6.49 3.41
N LEU A 12 17.31 -5.78 3.88
CA LEU A 12 17.29 -5.16 5.20
C LEU A 12 16.29 -5.85 6.14
N LEU A 13 15.06 -6.09 5.68
CA LEU A 13 13.96 -6.59 6.51
C LEU A 13 13.84 -8.12 6.51
N THR A 14 14.94 -8.79 6.87
CA THR A 14 15.09 -10.24 6.72
C THR A 14 14.92 -11.04 8.01
N PHE A 15 14.59 -10.38 9.13
CA PHE A 15 14.46 -11.02 10.44
C PHE A 15 13.01 -11.32 10.79
N CYS A 16 12.76 -12.47 11.41
CA CYS A 16 11.49 -12.80 12.05
C CYS A 16 11.65 -12.61 13.57
N PRO A 17 11.03 -11.58 14.17
CA PRO A 17 11.08 -11.40 15.62
C PRO A 17 10.38 -12.53 16.36
N ALA A 18 10.77 -12.79 17.61
CA ALA A 18 10.05 -13.72 18.47
C ALA A 18 8.64 -13.19 18.78
N GLN A 19 7.68 -14.09 19.01
CA GLN A 19 6.29 -13.71 19.22
C GLN A 19 6.11 -12.86 20.50
N GLU A 20 6.97 -13.07 21.51
CA GLU A 20 6.97 -12.26 22.74
C GLU A 20 7.45 -10.82 22.50
N GLU A 21 8.37 -10.60 21.54
CA GLU A 21 8.84 -9.25 21.18
C GLU A 21 7.73 -8.43 20.50
N LEU A 22 6.87 -9.09 19.72
CA LEU A 22 5.70 -8.46 19.08
C LEU A 22 4.63 -8.08 20.12
N GLY A 23 4.41 -8.93 21.13
CA GLY A 23 3.47 -8.68 22.22
C GLY A 23 3.95 -7.61 23.22
N ALA A 24 5.25 -7.57 23.52
CA ALA A 24 5.84 -6.55 24.40
C ALA A 24 5.78 -5.13 23.80
N GLY A 25 5.83 -5.01 22.46
CA GLY A 25 5.60 -3.73 21.78
C GLY A 25 4.16 -3.21 21.91
N GLN A 26 3.18 -4.12 21.95
CA GLN A 26 1.75 -3.78 22.07
C GLN A 26 1.39 -3.24 23.46
N SER A 27 2.11 -3.62 24.51
CA SER A 27 1.82 -3.20 25.89
C SER A 27 2.43 -1.84 26.29
N GLN A 28 3.46 -1.37 25.57
CA GLN A 28 4.14 -0.11 25.90
C GLN A 28 3.77 1.07 24.98
N ASN A 29 3.33 0.82 23.74
CA ASN A 29 2.75 1.83 22.85
C ASN A 29 2.16 1.17 21.60
N VAL A 30 0.82 1.06 21.53
CA VAL A 30 0.09 0.40 20.42
C VAL A 30 0.43 1.01 19.05
N ASP A 31 0.74 2.31 19.00
CA ASP A 31 1.02 3.06 17.77
C ASP A 31 2.39 2.79 17.13
N ILE A 32 3.32 2.17 17.87
CA ILE A 32 4.70 1.92 17.40
C ILE A 32 4.93 0.42 17.14
N ALA A 33 4.01 -0.45 17.57
CA ALA A 33 4.09 -1.88 17.34
C ALA A 33 3.71 -2.27 15.90
N LEU A 34 4.46 -3.21 15.32
CA LEU A 34 4.09 -3.85 14.07
C LEU A 34 2.96 -4.85 14.35
N GLN A 35 1.77 -4.57 13.83
CA GLN A 35 0.57 -5.39 14.06
C GLN A 35 0.55 -6.60 13.11
N ILE A 36 1.05 -7.73 13.60
CA ILE A 36 1.15 -9.00 12.87
C ILE A 36 0.08 -9.98 13.36
N THR A 37 -0.73 -10.51 12.42
CA THR A 37 -1.69 -11.58 12.72
C THR A 37 -0.98 -12.94 12.83
N PRO A 38 -1.57 -13.94 13.54
CA PRO A 38 -0.95 -15.27 13.63
C PRO A 38 -0.63 -15.92 12.26
N ALA A 39 -1.50 -15.73 11.27
CA ALA A 39 -1.28 -16.25 9.91
C ALA A 39 -0.13 -15.53 9.19
N GLU A 40 -0.04 -14.20 9.33
CA GLU A 40 1.08 -13.40 8.80
C GLU A 40 2.41 -13.82 9.45
N TYR A 41 2.40 -14.11 10.76
CA TYR A 41 3.59 -14.56 11.49
C TYR A 41 4.10 -15.93 11.04
N GLU A 42 3.19 -16.88 10.78
CA GLU A 42 3.55 -18.20 10.26
C GLU A 42 4.27 -18.10 8.91
N LEU A 43 3.82 -17.19 8.05
CA LEU A 43 4.46 -16.90 6.76
C LEU A 43 5.79 -16.16 6.93
N LEU A 44 5.89 -15.22 7.88
CA LEU A 44 7.13 -14.49 8.18
C LEU A 44 8.23 -15.42 8.70
N SER A 45 7.84 -16.44 9.47
CA SER A 45 8.77 -17.42 10.06
C SER A 45 9.45 -18.28 8.99
N LYS A 46 8.75 -18.55 7.87
CA LYS A 46 9.24 -19.35 6.74
C LYS A 46 10.18 -18.52 5.86
N GLU A 47 11.42 -18.99 5.67
CA GLU A 47 12.45 -18.27 4.89
C GLU A 47 12.01 -17.89 3.49
N ARG A 48 11.35 -18.81 2.78
CA ARG A 48 10.84 -18.62 1.41
C ARG A 48 9.78 -17.52 1.27
N THR A 49 9.04 -17.20 2.32
CA THR A 49 7.92 -16.24 2.27
C THR A 49 8.20 -14.97 3.07
N ARG A 50 9.31 -14.93 3.81
CA ARG A 50 9.65 -13.83 4.72
C ARG A 50 9.75 -12.49 4.01
N SER A 51 10.45 -12.43 2.88
CA SER A 51 10.60 -11.19 2.12
C SER A 51 9.28 -10.70 1.55
N ALA A 52 8.40 -11.60 1.10
CA ALA A 52 7.07 -11.27 0.64
C ALA A 52 6.20 -10.66 1.77
N VAL A 53 6.29 -11.19 3.00
CA VAL A 53 5.61 -10.62 4.16
C VAL A 53 6.20 -9.25 4.54
N SER A 54 7.52 -9.10 4.52
CA SER A 54 8.17 -7.80 4.75
C SER A 54 7.77 -6.75 3.70
N GLU A 55 7.71 -7.14 2.43
CA GLU A 55 7.22 -6.31 1.33
C GLU A 55 5.75 -5.88 1.56
N TYR A 56 4.90 -6.82 1.98
CA TYR A 56 3.50 -6.53 2.31
C TYR A 56 3.37 -5.44 3.38
N TYR A 57 4.18 -5.46 4.45
CA TYR A 57 4.10 -4.42 5.47
C TYR A 57 4.48 -3.04 4.92
N ILE A 58 5.47 -2.96 4.03
CA ILE A 58 5.82 -1.70 3.36
C ILE A 58 4.63 -1.22 2.51
N TRP A 59 4.07 -2.08 1.67
CA TRP A 59 2.91 -1.74 0.84
C TRP A 59 1.69 -1.35 1.66
N ARG A 60 1.42 -2.06 2.76
CA ARG A 60 0.33 -1.76 3.69
C ARG A 60 0.51 -0.37 4.31
N SER A 61 1.72 0.00 4.71
CA SER A 61 2.03 1.34 5.22
C SER A 61 1.85 2.41 4.14
N ILE A 62 2.34 2.18 2.92
CA ILE A 62 2.13 3.09 1.78
C ILE A 62 0.64 3.25 1.48
N TYR A 63 -0.09 2.15 1.41
CA TYR A 63 -1.51 2.17 1.12
C TYR A 63 -2.26 2.95 2.19
N ASN A 64 -2.09 2.62 3.48
CA ASN A 64 -2.82 3.30 4.54
C ASN A 64 -2.47 4.79 4.64
N GLY A 65 -1.19 5.15 4.43
CA GLY A 65 -0.74 6.53 4.51
C GLY A 65 -1.13 7.38 3.30
N VAL A 66 -1.00 6.84 2.09
CA VAL A 66 -1.12 7.59 0.83
C VAL A 66 -2.43 7.28 0.11
N PHE A 67 -2.69 6.02 -0.24
CA PHE A 67 -3.76 5.65 -1.18
C PHE A 67 -5.11 5.29 -0.53
N GLY A 68 -5.12 4.99 0.76
CA GLY A 68 -6.21 4.30 1.45
C GLY A 68 -7.45 5.15 1.70
N SER A 69 -8.58 4.46 1.89
CA SER A 69 -9.90 5.05 2.09
C SER A 69 -10.14 5.55 3.53
N ALA A 70 -11.27 6.26 3.68
CA ALA A 70 -11.70 7.16 4.75
C ALA A 70 -11.46 6.79 6.23
N ASN A 71 -11.13 5.54 6.55
CA ASN A 71 -11.15 5.01 7.92
C ASN A 71 -9.77 4.80 8.56
N LYS A 72 -8.68 5.36 8.01
CA LYS A 72 -7.33 5.22 8.58
C LYS A 72 -6.61 6.56 8.65
N GLU A 73 -5.69 6.68 9.61
CA GLU A 73 -4.77 7.82 9.73
C GLU A 73 -4.04 8.06 8.40
N ARG A 74 -4.44 9.10 7.69
CA ARG A 74 -3.78 9.50 6.45
C ARG A 74 -2.55 10.32 6.77
N LEU A 75 -1.54 10.16 5.91
CA LEU A 75 -0.29 10.89 5.95
C LEU A 75 -0.50 12.41 5.98
N GLY A 76 -1.52 12.90 5.28
CA GLY A 76 -1.76 14.34 5.11
C GLY A 76 -0.60 15.08 4.45
N ALA A 77 0.26 14.37 3.70
CA ALA A 77 1.37 15.00 2.97
C ALA A 77 0.93 15.60 1.63
N TRP A 78 -0.08 15.03 0.97
CA TRP A 78 -0.66 15.64 -0.24
C TRP A 78 -1.77 16.61 0.14
N GLY A 79 -1.54 17.90 -0.09
CA GLY A 79 -2.48 18.99 0.16
C GLY A 79 -2.91 19.20 1.63
N GLY A 80 -2.21 18.56 2.58
CA GLY A 80 -2.47 18.75 4.00
C GLY A 80 -3.85 18.29 4.43
N VAL A 81 -4.45 19.04 5.35
CA VAL A 81 -5.83 18.82 5.81
C VAL A 81 -6.83 19.05 4.68
N VAL A 82 -6.57 20.01 3.79
CA VAL A 82 -7.46 20.35 2.67
C VAL A 82 -7.51 19.20 1.66
N GLY A 83 -6.36 18.71 1.22
CA GLY A 83 -6.26 17.57 0.30
C GLY A 83 -6.82 16.28 0.91
N THR A 84 -6.63 16.08 2.21
CA THR A 84 -7.25 14.96 2.93
C THR A 84 -8.77 15.05 2.85
N ARG A 85 -9.38 16.18 3.23
CA ARG A 85 -10.84 16.38 3.17
C ARG A 85 -11.38 16.29 1.75
N PHE A 86 -10.67 16.87 0.79
CA PHE A 86 -11.05 16.83 -0.61
C PHE A 86 -11.12 15.38 -1.13
N HIS A 87 -10.11 14.56 -0.83
CA HIS A 87 -10.15 13.15 -1.20
C HIS A 87 -11.30 12.39 -0.53
N LEU A 88 -11.56 12.61 0.76
CA LEU A 88 -12.67 11.97 1.46
C LEU A 88 -14.00 12.28 0.75
N LEU A 89 -14.24 13.56 0.44
CA LEU A 89 -15.39 13.97 -0.34
C LEU A 89 -15.45 13.28 -1.71
N CYS A 90 -14.31 13.14 -2.40
CA CYS A 90 -14.26 12.43 -3.68
C CYS A 90 -14.63 10.95 -3.52
N CYS A 91 -14.19 10.27 -2.46
CA CYS A 91 -14.55 8.88 -2.19
C CYS A 91 -16.06 8.73 -1.92
N ASP A 92 -16.62 9.62 -1.10
CA ASP A 92 -18.05 9.61 -0.74
C ASP A 92 -18.91 9.87 -1.98
N LEU A 93 -18.55 10.85 -2.79
CA LEU A 93 -19.25 11.16 -4.03
C LEU A 93 -19.11 10.05 -5.07
N SER A 94 -17.90 9.51 -5.27
CA SER A 94 -17.65 8.47 -6.30
C SER A 94 -18.50 7.22 -6.14
N SER A 95 -18.98 6.92 -4.92
CA SER A 95 -19.84 5.78 -4.65
C SER A 95 -21.27 5.96 -5.18
N ASN A 96 -21.66 7.20 -5.53
CA ASN A 96 -23.00 7.59 -5.98
C ASN A 96 -23.01 8.19 -7.39
N VAL A 97 -21.87 8.19 -8.08
CA VAL A 97 -21.76 8.77 -9.44
C VAL A 97 -22.32 7.78 -10.44
N GLU A 98 -23.34 8.21 -11.17
CA GLU A 98 -23.89 7.49 -12.32
C GLU A 98 -22.99 7.67 -13.55
N ILE A 99 -23.00 6.70 -14.48
CA ILE A 99 -22.17 6.71 -15.68
C ILE A 99 -22.34 8.03 -16.46
N ASP A 100 -23.56 8.52 -16.59
CA ASP A 100 -23.89 9.74 -17.33
C ASP A 100 -23.28 11.01 -16.71
N THR A 101 -22.95 10.97 -15.41
CA THR A 101 -22.34 12.09 -14.67
C THR A 101 -20.86 11.88 -14.37
N ALA A 102 -20.28 10.73 -14.76
CA ALA A 102 -18.93 10.35 -14.42
C ALA A 102 -17.86 11.28 -15.01
N ALA A 103 -18.09 11.79 -16.22
CA ALA A 103 -17.19 12.73 -16.88
C ALA A 103 -17.16 14.09 -16.15
N ASP A 104 -18.33 14.61 -15.78
CA ASP A 104 -18.43 15.87 -15.04
C ASP A 104 -17.82 15.77 -13.64
N PHE A 105 -18.13 14.68 -12.92
CA PHE A 105 -17.52 14.39 -11.63
C PHE A 105 -16.00 14.33 -11.74
N SER A 106 -15.48 13.59 -12.71
CA SER A 106 -14.04 13.40 -12.88
C SER A 106 -13.32 14.68 -13.30
N LEU A 107 -13.94 15.52 -14.13
CA LEU A 107 -13.44 16.84 -14.47
C LEU A 107 -13.40 17.77 -13.26
N TRP A 108 -14.49 17.80 -12.48
CA TRP A 108 -14.55 18.58 -11.24
C TRP A 108 -13.47 18.11 -10.25
N ARG A 109 -13.34 16.79 -10.06
CA ARG A 109 -12.35 16.17 -9.20
C ARG A 109 -10.93 16.55 -9.62
N SER A 110 -10.62 16.42 -10.91
CA SER A 110 -9.27 16.66 -11.42
C SER A 110 -8.89 18.14 -11.26
N LYS A 111 -9.79 19.07 -11.61
CA LYS A 111 -9.57 20.51 -11.42
C LYS A 111 -9.46 20.90 -9.96
N GLY A 112 -10.31 20.33 -9.11
CA GLY A 112 -10.27 20.54 -7.66
C GLY A 112 -8.95 20.07 -7.06
N ALA A 113 -8.47 18.89 -7.47
CA ALA A 113 -7.17 18.37 -7.06
C ALA A 113 -6.01 19.27 -7.50
N THR A 114 -6.02 19.75 -8.75
CA THR A 114 -5.01 20.70 -9.24
C THR A 114 -5.00 21.98 -8.41
N LEU A 115 -6.17 22.50 -8.02
CA LEU A 115 -6.27 23.69 -7.18
C LEU A 115 -5.74 23.43 -5.77
N VAL A 116 -6.11 22.31 -5.15
CA VAL A 116 -5.57 21.90 -3.84
C VAL A 116 -4.04 21.84 -3.91
N GLU A 117 -3.49 21.17 -4.91
CA GLU A 117 -2.04 21.02 -5.05
C GLU A 117 -1.34 22.37 -5.30
N ALA A 118 -1.90 23.23 -6.15
CA ALA A 118 -1.34 24.55 -6.41
C ALA A 118 -1.37 25.49 -5.19
N THR A 119 -2.36 25.34 -4.30
CA THR A 119 -2.54 26.21 -3.14
C THR A 119 -1.82 25.72 -1.88
N THR A 120 -1.70 24.42 -1.70
CA THR A 120 -1.18 23.81 -0.47
C THR A 120 0.09 23.00 -0.67
N GLY A 121 0.33 22.51 -1.88
CA GLY A 121 1.52 21.74 -2.24
C GLY A 121 1.67 20.43 -1.47
N LEU A 122 2.93 19.99 -1.34
CA LEU A 122 3.33 18.83 -0.55
C LEU A 122 3.83 19.28 0.82
N HIS A 123 3.43 18.56 1.87
CA HIS A 123 3.83 18.84 3.25
C HIS A 123 4.95 17.89 3.70
N ASP A 124 6.19 18.24 3.41
CA ASP A 124 7.38 17.42 3.72
C ASP A 124 7.50 17.04 5.19
N ARG A 125 7.10 17.94 6.11
CA ARG A 125 7.15 17.63 7.56
C ARG A 125 6.22 16.49 7.97
N ASN A 126 5.03 16.41 7.36
CA ASN A 126 4.08 15.32 7.61
C ASN A 126 4.63 14.00 7.06
N LEU A 127 5.21 14.07 5.86
CA LEU A 127 5.90 12.94 5.25
C LEU A 127 7.03 12.39 6.13
N GLN A 128 7.96 13.25 6.54
CA GLN A 128 9.10 12.87 7.39
C GLN A 128 8.64 12.22 8.70
N ARG A 129 7.64 12.81 9.37
CA ARG A 129 7.11 12.28 10.63
C ARG A 129 6.50 10.88 10.47
N TYR A 130 5.74 10.67 9.40
CA TYR A 130 5.13 9.37 9.14
C TYR A 130 6.17 8.32 8.77
N VAL A 131 7.12 8.66 7.89
CA VAL A 131 8.21 7.75 7.53
C VAL A 131 9.02 7.36 8.75
N ALA A 132 9.31 8.28 9.66
CA ALA A 132 10.00 7.97 10.92
C ALA A 132 9.18 6.99 11.79
N ARG A 133 7.85 7.15 11.88
CA ARG A 133 6.98 6.20 12.60
C ARG A 133 6.99 4.82 11.95
N GLU A 134 6.87 4.74 10.63
CA GLU A 134 6.87 3.47 9.91
C GLU A 134 8.25 2.80 9.95
N GLN A 135 9.34 3.56 9.93
CA GLN A 135 10.69 3.05 10.17
C GLN A 135 10.79 2.38 11.55
N LEU A 136 10.24 2.98 12.60
CA LEU A 136 10.26 2.39 13.95
C LEU A 136 9.54 1.03 13.97
N LYS A 137 8.36 0.95 13.34
CA LYS A 137 7.60 -0.31 13.21
C LYS A 137 8.38 -1.38 12.43
N LEU A 138 8.88 -1.01 11.24
CA LEU A 138 9.59 -1.93 10.35
C LEU A 138 10.97 -2.33 10.88
N SER A 139 11.54 -1.57 11.83
CA SER A 139 12.79 -1.94 12.50
C SER A 139 12.67 -3.25 13.29
N ALA A 140 11.45 -3.68 13.65
CA ALA A 140 11.21 -5.01 14.21
C ALA A 140 11.60 -6.15 13.25
N LEU A 141 11.65 -5.90 11.94
CA LEU A 141 12.05 -6.88 10.92
C LEU A 141 13.54 -6.79 10.55
N LEU A 142 14.30 -5.88 11.17
CA LEU A 142 15.76 -5.86 11.05
C LEU A 142 16.38 -6.94 11.93
N PRO A 143 17.47 -7.60 11.48
CA PRO A 143 18.31 -8.42 12.34
C PRO A 143 18.76 -7.66 13.60
N LEU A 144 18.81 -8.34 14.75
CA LEU A 144 19.05 -7.74 16.07
C LEU A 144 20.33 -6.89 16.11
N GLU A 145 21.37 -7.36 15.46
CA GLU A 145 22.69 -6.75 15.35
C GLU A 145 22.62 -5.44 14.53
N LYS A 146 21.73 -5.40 13.54
CA LYS A 146 21.51 -4.24 12.67
C LYS A 146 20.54 -3.22 13.26
N ARG A 147 19.68 -3.60 14.22
CA ARG A 147 18.72 -2.69 14.86
C ARG A 147 19.40 -1.53 15.59
N LYS A 148 20.60 -1.76 16.16
CA LYS A 148 21.38 -0.73 16.88
C LYS A 148 22.35 0.03 15.98
N ASP A 149 22.56 -0.42 14.75
CA ASP A 149 23.44 0.25 13.78
C ASP A 149 22.76 1.49 13.21
N GLU A 150 23.28 2.66 13.57
CA GLU A 150 22.78 3.95 13.11
C GLU A 150 22.83 4.09 11.59
N ARG A 151 23.87 3.55 10.92
CA ARG A 151 23.99 3.62 9.46
C ARG A 151 22.90 2.81 8.77
N VAL A 152 22.59 1.62 9.31
CA VAL A 152 21.50 0.78 8.78
C VAL A 152 20.15 1.46 9.00
N ARG A 153 19.92 2.03 10.18
CA ARG A 153 18.70 2.79 10.46
C ARG A 153 18.53 4.00 9.54
N ASN A 154 19.57 4.79 9.36
CA ASN A 154 19.54 5.97 8.48
C ASN A 154 19.31 5.58 7.02
N ARG A 155 19.90 4.46 6.58
CA ARG A 155 19.62 3.89 5.26
C ARG A 155 18.16 3.48 5.12
N LEU A 156 17.61 2.75 6.10
CA LEU A 156 16.19 2.35 6.09
C LEU A 156 15.27 3.57 6.01
N HIS A 157 15.51 4.60 6.83
CA HIS A 157 14.74 5.86 6.80
C HIS A 157 14.74 6.50 5.41
N ARG A 158 15.93 6.69 4.83
CA ARG A 158 16.09 7.32 3.52
C ARG A 158 15.44 6.50 2.41
N ASP A 159 15.63 5.20 2.41
CA ASP A 159 15.09 4.33 1.37
C ASP A 159 13.55 4.28 1.47
N LEU A 160 12.98 4.26 2.68
CA LEU A 160 11.54 4.43 2.90
C LEU A 160 11.05 5.80 2.44
N LEU A 161 11.74 6.88 2.81
CA LEU A 161 11.37 8.24 2.41
C LEU A 161 11.22 8.35 0.89
N ASN A 162 12.22 7.87 0.13
CA ASN A 162 12.17 7.86 -1.33
C ASN A 162 10.96 7.08 -1.87
N ILE A 163 10.63 5.93 -1.25
CA ILE A 163 9.47 5.12 -1.64
C ILE A 163 8.16 5.89 -1.40
N PHE A 164 8.03 6.57 -0.28
CA PHE A 164 6.82 7.35 0.03
C PHE A 164 6.71 8.63 -0.84
N GLU A 165 7.83 9.26 -1.19
CA GLU A 165 7.86 10.36 -2.17
C GLU A 165 7.36 9.90 -3.54
N ASP A 166 7.84 8.76 -4.04
CA ASP A 166 7.36 8.14 -5.28
C ASP A 166 5.85 7.88 -5.20
N ALA A 167 5.37 7.31 -4.08
CA ALA A 167 3.95 7.02 -3.89
C ALA A 167 3.09 8.29 -3.87
N LEU A 168 3.57 9.37 -3.24
CA LEU A 168 2.89 10.67 -3.23
C LEU A 168 2.83 11.32 -4.62
N ARG A 169 3.89 11.22 -5.40
CA ARG A 169 3.89 11.69 -6.80
C ARG A 169 2.88 10.92 -7.63
N LEU A 170 2.80 9.60 -7.49
CA LEU A 170 1.78 8.79 -8.15
C LEU A 170 0.37 9.19 -7.70
N TYR A 171 0.17 9.43 -6.40
CA TYR A 171 -1.11 9.86 -5.88
C TYR A 171 -1.54 11.24 -6.41
N SER A 172 -0.61 12.19 -6.52
CA SER A 172 -0.86 13.48 -7.19
C SER A 172 -1.33 13.29 -8.64
N VAL A 173 -0.65 12.44 -9.41
CA VAL A 173 -1.06 12.10 -10.80
C VAL A 173 -2.46 11.48 -10.81
N PHE A 174 -2.78 10.58 -9.89
CA PHE A 174 -4.11 9.96 -9.81
C PHE A 174 -5.21 10.95 -9.44
N MET A 175 -4.91 11.90 -8.55
CA MET A 175 -5.87 12.92 -8.13
C MET A 175 -6.13 13.97 -9.21
N THR A 176 -5.10 14.35 -9.97
CA THR A 176 -5.17 15.39 -11.01
C THR A 176 -5.55 14.88 -12.40
N SER A 177 -5.60 13.56 -12.61
CA SER A 177 -6.10 12.96 -13.84
C SER A 177 -7.63 13.01 -13.93
N ARG A 178 -8.19 13.04 -15.14
CA ARG A 178 -9.62 12.80 -15.37
C ARG A 178 -9.96 11.31 -15.36
N ALA A 179 -8.98 10.43 -15.55
CA ALA A 179 -9.20 9.02 -15.31
C ALA A 179 -9.34 8.78 -13.80
N PHE A 180 -10.24 7.89 -13.41
CA PHE A 180 -10.36 7.48 -12.02
C PHE A 180 -9.42 6.30 -11.75
N CYS A 181 -8.31 6.57 -11.06
CA CYS A 181 -7.33 5.57 -10.68
C CYS A 181 -7.62 5.04 -9.27
N LYS A 182 -7.86 3.73 -9.16
CA LYS A 182 -8.17 3.05 -7.89
C LYS A 182 -7.06 2.08 -7.54
N VAL A 183 -6.33 2.39 -6.47
CA VAL A 183 -5.45 1.42 -5.81
C VAL A 183 -6.32 0.53 -4.94
N TYR A 184 -6.25 -0.78 -5.14
CA TYR A 184 -7.07 -1.73 -4.43
C TYR A 184 -6.23 -2.87 -3.87
N TRP A 185 -6.62 -3.35 -2.69
CA TRP A 185 -6.18 -4.65 -2.23
C TRP A 185 -7.21 -5.66 -2.68
N THR A 186 -6.76 -6.83 -3.12
CA THR A 186 -7.66 -7.97 -3.21
C THR A 186 -8.02 -8.34 -1.78
N SER A 187 -9.17 -7.85 -1.34
CA SER A 187 -9.87 -8.42 -0.21
C SER A 187 -10.54 -9.69 -0.73
N PRO A 188 -10.48 -10.80 0.01
CA PRO A 188 -11.17 -12.01 -0.39
C PRO A 188 -12.64 -11.67 -0.67
N LEU A 189 -13.10 -12.02 -1.88
CA LEU A 189 -14.51 -12.38 -2.05
C LEU A 189 -14.73 -13.49 -1.02
N LYS A 190 -15.66 -13.26 -0.09
CA LYS A 190 -15.91 -14.13 1.06
C LYS A 190 -16.31 -15.54 0.60
N GLU A 191 -15.34 -16.39 0.30
CA GLU A 191 -15.61 -17.83 0.29
C GLU A 191 -15.79 -18.29 1.76
N PRO A 192 -16.70 -19.24 2.02
CA PRO A 192 -17.03 -19.68 3.38
C PRO A 192 -15.83 -20.21 4.18
N ASP A 193 -14.77 -20.65 3.51
CA ASP A 193 -13.56 -21.19 4.12
C ASP A 193 -12.42 -20.15 4.28
N GLY A 194 -12.65 -18.90 3.86
CA GLY A 194 -11.67 -17.83 3.89
C GLY A 194 -10.54 -17.97 2.87
N SER A 195 -10.60 -18.95 1.97
CA SER A 195 -9.66 -19.10 0.86
C SER A 195 -10.10 -18.24 -0.33
N PHE A 196 -9.13 -17.78 -1.14
CA PHE A 196 -9.41 -16.99 -2.33
C PHE A 196 -8.71 -17.65 -3.52
N VAL A 197 -9.45 -17.90 -4.61
CA VAL A 197 -8.98 -18.64 -5.78
C VAL A 197 -8.06 -17.77 -6.64
N TYR A 198 -6.88 -18.30 -6.98
CA TYR A 198 -5.97 -17.58 -7.87
C TYR A 198 -6.59 -17.39 -9.26
N ASP A 199 -6.58 -16.15 -9.74
CA ASP A 199 -7.00 -15.80 -11.09
C ASP A 199 -5.83 -15.12 -11.83
N PRO A 200 -5.22 -15.79 -12.83
CA PRO A 200 -4.10 -15.23 -13.58
C PRO A 200 -4.47 -14.03 -14.45
N THR A 201 -5.76 -13.80 -14.72
CA THR A 201 -6.20 -12.63 -15.50
C THR A 201 -6.07 -11.34 -14.70
N ILE A 202 -6.32 -11.42 -13.39
CA ILE A 202 -6.29 -10.26 -12.50
C ILE A 202 -5.16 -10.28 -11.47
N MET A 203 -4.38 -11.36 -11.33
CA MET A 203 -3.33 -11.48 -10.31
C MET A 203 -2.01 -12.02 -10.84
N GLU A 204 -0.92 -11.62 -10.17
CA GLU A 204 0.42 -12.12 -10.44
C GLU A 204 0.87 -13.02 -9.28
N ALA A 205 1.07 -14.30 -9.56
CA ALA A 205 1.52 -15.26 -8.55
C ALA A 205 3.04 -15.19 -8.38
N GLU A 206 3.50 -15.13 -7.13
CA GLU A 206 4.88 -15.40 -6.76
C GLU A 206 4.97 -16.86 -6.27
N ALA A 207 5.61 -17.71 -7.08
CA ALA A 207 5.67 -19.14 -6.83
C ALA A 207 6.73 -19.47 -5.75
N TRP A 208 6.29 -19.99 -4.60
CA TRP A 208 7.19 -20.45 -3.52
C TRP A 208 6.88 -21.90 -3.07
N GLY A 209 6.40 -22.73 -4.00
CA GLY A 209 6.16 -24.16 -3.82
C GLY A 209 6.53 -24.95 -5.08
N SER A 210 7.16 -26.11 -4.89
CA SER A 210 7.58 -27.04 -5.95
C SER A 210 6.41 -27.44 -6.86
N HIS A 211 6.54 -27.18 -8.17
CA HIS A 211 5.61 -27.52 -9.24
C HIS A 211 4.19 -26.95 -9.11
N LEU A 212 4.03 -25.67 -9.43
CA LEU A 212 2.72 -25.08 -9.71
C LEU A 212 2.36 -25.26 -11.18
N ASP A 213 1.97 -26.47 -11.58
CA ASP A 213 1.36 -26.66 -12.90
C ASP A 213 0.02 -25.91 -12.99
N ARG A 214 -0.63 -25.60 -11.85
CA ARG A 214 -1.75 -24.64 -11.69
C ARG A 214 -1.81 -24.11 -10.24
N PRO A 215 -1.51 -22.83 -9.95
CA PRO A 215 -1.79 -22.25 -8.63
C PRO A 215 -3.30 -22.26 -8.40
N GLN A 216 -3.78 -22.93 -7.35
CA GLN A 216 -5.22 -23.07 -7.11
C GLN A 216 -5.73 -22.06 -6.08
N ARG A 217 -4.92 -21.70 -5.09
CA ARG A 217 -5.35 -20.89 -3.95
C ARG A 217 -4.31 -19.85 -3.59
N VAL A 218 -4.78 -18.64 -3.33
CA VAL A 218 -3.98 -17.55 -2.77
C VAL A 218 -3.99 -17.65 -1.26
N VAL A 219 -2.79 -17.67 -0.70
CA VAL A 219 -2.54 -17.76 0.74
C VAL A 219 -2.25 -16.38 1.34
N PHE A 220 -1.71 -15.48 0.53
CA PHE A 220 -1.25 -14.18 1.01
C PHE A 220 -1.20 -13.14 -0.12
N ASN A 221 -1.55 -11.88 0.19
CA ASN A 221 -1.39 -10.76 -0.73
C ASN A 221 -0.15 -9.94 -0.36
N ILE A 222 0.71 -9.70 -1.34
CA ILE A 222 1.99 -9.01 -1.19
C ILE A 222 1.82 -7.52 -1.50
N SER A 223 1.15 -7.17 -2.60
CA SER A 223 1.06 -5.79 -3.09
C SER A 223 -0.32 -5.48 -3.67
N PRO A 224 -0.77 -4.21 -3.58
CA PRO A 224 -2.05 -3.82 -4.16
C PRO A 224 -1.99 -3.85 -5.69
N GLY A 225 -3.17 -3.89 -6.31
CA GLY A 225 -3.37 -3.65 -7.73
C GLY A 225 -3.72 -2.19 -8.05
N LEU A 226 -3.71 -1.86 -9.34
CA LEU A 226 -4.12 -0.56 -9.86
C LEU A 226 -5.14 -0.73 -10.98
N LEU A 227 -6.33 -0.18 -10.78
CA LEU A 227 -7.38 -0.08 -11.79
C LEU A 227 -7.47 1.36 -12.29
N LYS A 228 -7.81 1.51 -13.56
CA LYS A 228 -8.10 2.77 -14.21
C LYS A 228 -9.49 2.69 -14.84
N ILE A 229 -10.36 3.63 -14.51
CA ILE A 229 -11.69 3.77 -15.07
C ILE A 229 -11.74 5.06 -15.88
N GLY A 230 -12.24 4.95 -17.11
CA GLY A 230 -12.22 6.06 -18.06
C GLY A 230 -10.81 6.43 -18.54
N THR A 231 -10.77 7.32 -19.52
CA THR A 231 -9.55 7.82 -20.15
C THR A 231 -9.02 9.08 -19.45
N ALA A 232 -7.79 9.47 -19.77
CA ALA A 232 -7.17 10.66 -19.17
C ALA A 232 -7.73 11.99 -19.71
N ASP A 233 -8.38 11.97 -20.88
CA ASP A 233 -9.13 13.09 -21.47
C ASP A 233 -10.55 13.21 -20.93
N GLY A 234 -11.07 12.17 -20.29
CA GLY A 234 -12.33 12.17 -19.55
C GLY A 234 -13.50 11.58 -20.32
N SER A 235 -13.31 10.41 -20.93
CA SER A 235 -14.31 9.62 -21.64
C SER A 235 -14.25 8.14 -21.22
N ASP A 236 -15.14 7.31 -21.78
CA ASP A 236 -15.19 5.84 -21.60
C ASP A 236 -15.25 5.35 -20.14
N TYR A 237 -16.03 6.01 -19.27
CA TYR A 237 -16.17 5.63 -17.86
C TYR A 237 -16.93 4.31 -17.64
N ASP A 238 -17.51 3.73 -18.69
CA ASP A 238 -18.04 2.38 -18.73
C ASP A 238 -16.94 1.30 -18.82
N ARG A 239 -15.69 1.71 -19.07
CA ARG A 239 -14.55 0.80 -19.22
C ARG A 239 -13.58 0.88 -18.05
N GLU A 240 -13.17 -0.30 -17.60
CA GLU A 240 -12.15 -0.48 -16.57
C GLU A 240 -10.93 -1.21 -17.16
N SER A 241 -9.74 -0.75 -16.80
CA SER A 241 -8.46 -1.31 -17.23
C SER A 241 -7.60 -1.64 -16.01
N LEU A 242 -7.19 -2.89 -15.89
CA LEU A 242 -6.21 -3.32 -14.91
C LEU A 242 -4.80 -2.93 -15.38
N LEU A 243 -4.22 -1.92 -14.75
CA LEU A 243 -2.88 -1.43 -15.08
C LEU A 243 -1.79 -2.22 -14.37
N VAL A 244 -2.04 -2.64 -13.14
CA VAL A 244 -1.10 -3.42 -12.32
C VAL A 244 -1.87 -4.52 -11.60
N LYS A 245 -1.42 -5.76 -11.77
CA LYS A 245 -1.94 -6.92 -11.05
C LYS A 245 -1.41 -6.89 -9.61
N PRO A 246 -2.25 -7.10 -8.59
CA PRO A 246 -1.78 -7.41 -7.24
C PRO A 246 -0.91 -8.67 -7.27
N ARG A 247 0.19 -8.64 -6.51
CA ARG A 247 1.09 -9.78 -6.33
C ARG A 247 0.63 -10.63 -5.16
N VAL A 248 0.62 -11.94 -5.32
CA VAL A 248 0.09 -12.88 -4.34
C VAL A 248 0.98 -14.11 -4.18
N VAL A 249 1.01 -14.68 -2.98
CA VAL A 249 1.59 -16.01 -2.73
C VAL A 249 0.50 -17.05 -2.88
N CYS A 250 0.78 -18.10 -3.65
CA CYS A 250 -0.13 -19.22 -3.87
C CYS A 250 0.39 -20.52 -3.23
N SER A 251 -0.54 -21.44 -2.92
CA SER A 251 -0.27 -22.84 -2.56
C SER A 251 -0.60 -23.80 -3.68
#